data_AF-A0A497D7Q7-F1
#
_entry.id   AF-A0A497D7Q7-F1
#
_cell.length_a   1.000
_cell.length_b   1.000
_cell.length_c   1.000
_cell.angle_alpha   90.00
_cell.angle_beta   90.00
_cell.angle_gamma   90.00
#
_symmetry.space_group_name_H-M   'P 1'
#
loop_
_entity.id
_entity.type
_entity.pdbx_description
1 polymer ?
#
loop_
_entity_poly.entity_id
_entity_poly.type
_entity_poly.pdbx_seq_one_letter_code
_entity_poly.pdbx_strand_id
1 'polypeptide(L)'
;MAGLPGGNAIEVVAIDKKNDIAFLRKELAPHVEKPQILDLRVGKSKDLEWGTFVYIMGYPLGNLMVTRAIVSNPGKTKGDVFLTDALYNKGISGSPVFALRDGATHFEWVGMAKSASVDHIVYLAPDEEHLDVIDTEQPFDGTQFIKQNARINYGITYSVTIDAILRFLKENKEKLEQAGVYIDQQQY
;
A
#
# COMPACT_ATOMS: atom_id res chain seq x y z
N MET A 1 -15.72 5.45 -13.63
CA MET A 1 -14.48 5.98 -13.04
C MET A 1 -14.67 6.06 -11.54
N ALA A 2 -14.00 5.20 -10.77
CA ALA A 2 -14.03 5.25 -9.30
C ALA A 2 -12.92 6.20 -8.84
N GLY A 3 -13.26 7.48 -8.67
CA GLY A 3 -12.41 8.48 -8.04
C GLY A 3 -12.84 8.73 -6.60
N LEU A 4 -12.04 9.51 -5.86
CA LEU A 4 -12.50 10.01 -4.56
C LEU A 4 -13.75 10.89 -4.74
N PRO A 5 -14.67 10.92 -3.77
CA PRO A 5 -15.91 11.69 -3.89
C PRO A 5 -15.65 13.19 -4.11
N GLY A 6 -16.60 13.92 -4.69
CA GLY A 6 -16.45 15.36 -4.95
C GLY A 6 -16.18 16.19 -3.69
N GLY A 7 -15.41 17.27 -3.81
CA GLY A 7 -15.03 18.13 -2.69
C GLY A 7 -13.74 18.90 -2.94
N ASN A 8 -13.20 19.53 -1.89
CA ASN A 8 -11.96 20.33 -1.95
C ASN A 8 -10.74 19.49 -2.35
N ALA A 9 -9.61 20.12 -2.67
CA ALA A 9 -8.38 19.38 -2.95
C ALA A 9 -7.99 18.46 -1.76
N ILE A 10 -7.30 17.36 -2.07
CA ILE A 10 -6.75 16.48 -1.02
C ILE A 10 -5.59 17.21 -0.35
N GLU A 11 -5.61 17.25 0.97
CA GLU A 11 -4.57 17.82 1.81
C GLU A 11 -3.74 16.69 2.44
N VAL A 12 -2.42 16.87 2.48
CA VAL A 12 -1.52 15.99 3.24
C VAL A 12 -1.27 16.62 4.61
N VAL A 13 -1.86 16.04 5.65
CA VAL A 13 -1.80 16.60 7.02
C VAL A 13 -0.52 16.21 7.74
N ALA A 14 -0.05 14.98 7.51
CA ALA A 14 1.16 14.45 8.12
C ALA A 14 1.82 13.40 7.21
N ILE A 15 3.15 13.29 7.31
CA ILE A 15 3.95 12.31 6.57
C ILE A 15 5.00 11.70 7.52
N ASP A 16 5.07 10.38 7.55
CA ASP A 16 6.20 9.61 8.08
C ASP A 16 6.95 8.98 6.91
N LYS A 17 8.07 9.61 6.52
CA LYS A 17 8.92 9.14 5.43
C LYS A 17 9.64 7.82 5.76
N LYS A 18 9.88 7.53 7.03
CA LYS A 18 10.60 6.32 7.46
C LYS A 18 9.70 5.10 7.23
N ASN A 19 8.46 5.19 7.67
CA ASN A 19 7.50 4.09 7.54
C ASN A 19 6.72 4.14 6.23
N ASP A 20 6.80 5.23 5.48
CA ASP A 20 6.06 5.46 4.22
C ASP A 20 4.54 5.54 4.48
N ILE A 21 4.17 6.40 5.43
CA ILE A 21 2.78 6.64 5.84
C ILE A 21 2.46 8.10 5.61
N ALA A 22 1.28 8.39 5.07
CA ALA A 22 0.73 9.73 4.99
C ALA A 22 -0.71 9.76 5.49
N PHE A 23 -1.08 10.80 6.21
CA PHE A 23 -2.48 11.07 6.55
C PHE A 23 -3.04 12.08 5.56
N LEU A 24 -4.11 11.69 4.86
CA LEU A 24 -4.77 12.52 3.86
C LEU A 24 -6.12 13.00 4.39
N ARG A 25 -6.46 14.24 4.09
CA ARG A 25 -7.75 14.85 4.44
C ARG A 25 -8.40 15.42 3.19
N LYS A 26 -9.73 15.30 3.11
CA LYS A 26 -10.54 15.95 2.08
C LYS A 26 -11.89 16.33 2.67
N GLU A 27 -12.27 17.58 2.49
CA GLU A 27 -13.62 18.04 2.77
C GLU A 27 -14.52 17.68 1.60
N LEU A 28 -15.58 16.92 1.88
CA LEU A 28 -16.57 16.52 0.89
C LEU A 28 -17.52 17.68 0.62
N ALA A 29 -17.95 17.82 -0.64
CA ALA A 29 -18.96 18.81 -0.97
C ALA A 29 -20.30 18.46 -0.27
N PRO A 30 -21.13 19.45 0.13
CA PRO A 30 -22.34 19.19 0.94
C PRO A 30 -23.35 18.21 0.32
N HIS A 31 -23.36 18.10 -1.02
CA HIS A 31 -24.27 17.26 -1.79
C HIS A 31 -23.71 15.86 -2.11
N VAL A 32 -22.48 15.57 -1.69
CA VAL A 32 -21.83 14.29 -1.95
C VAL A 32 -22.21 13.31 -0.84
N GLU A 33 -22.65 12.12 -1.25
CA GLU A 33 -22.94 11.03 -0.31
C GLU A 33 -21.69 10.72 0.51
N LYS A 34 -21.86 10.67 1.84
CA LYS A 34 -20.74 10.34 2.74
C LYS A 34 -20.36 8.87 2.51
N PRO A 35 -19.06 8.56 2.32
CA PRO A 35 -18.63 7.18 2.21
C PRO A 35 -18.96 6.43 3.50
N GLN A 36 -19.30 5.15 3.36
CA GLN A 36 -19.50 4.29 4.53
C GLN A 36 -18.18 4.18 5.30
N ILE A 37 -18.28 4.32 6.62
CA ILE A 37 -17.15 4.09 7.51
C ILE A 37 -16.95 2.58 7.62
N LEU A 38 -15.75 2.12 7.30
CA LEU A 38 -15.38 0.74 7.50
C LEU A 38 -15.09 0.51 8.98
N ASP A 39 -16.04 -0.09 9.69
CA ASP A 39 -15.89 -0.42 11.11
C ASP A 39 -14.95 -1.62 11.28
N LEU A 40 -13.69 -1.31 11.55
CA LEU A 40 -12.62 -2.28 11.68
C LEU A 40 -12.08 -2.27 13.09
N ARG A 41 -11.96 -3.47 13.67
CA ARG A 41 -11.25 -3.64 14.93
C ARG A 41 -9.76 -3.56 14.66
N VAL A 42 -9.09 -2.71 15.41
CA VAL A 42 -7.63 -2.64 15.42
C VAL A 42 -7.10 -3.94 16.03
N GLY A 43 -6.31 -4.67 15.25
CA GLY A 43 -5.63 -5.89 15.70
C GLY A 43 -4.27 -5.58 16.31
N LYS A 44 -3.43 -6.63 16.43
CA LYS A 44 -2.06 -6.50 16.90
C LYS A 44 -1.13 -7.21 15.92
N SER A 45 -0.22 -6.47 15.28
CA SER A 45 0.70 -7.10 14.31
C SER A 45 1.65 -8.09 14.97
N LYS A 46 1.97 -7.91 16.25
CA LYS A 46 2.81 -8.84 17.03
C LYS A 46 2.16 -10.23 17.24
N ASP A 47 0.85 -10.33 17.09
CA ASP A 47 0.11 -11.58 17.22
C ASP A 47 0.06 -12.34 15.87
N LEU A 48 0.63 -11.77 14.79
CA LEU A 48 0.77 -12.46 13.53
C LEU A 48 1.86 -13.54 13.63
N GLU A 49 1.57 -14.71 13.12
CA GLU A 49 2.47 -15.85 13.08
C GLU A 49 2.80 -16.21 11.63
N TRP A 50 3.84 -17.03 11.46
CA TRP A 50 4.06 -17.67 10.16
C TRP A 50 2.83 -18.51 9.80
N GLY A 51 2.32 -18.34 8.58
CA GLY A 51 1.13 -19.07 8.14
C GLY A 51 -0.19 -18.33 8.38
N THR A 52 -0.21 -17.23 9.13
CA THR A 52 -1.46 -16.47 9.34
C THR A 52 -2.02 -15.98 8.01
N PHE A 53 -3.29 -16.29 7.73
CA PHE A 53 -3.98 -15.76 6.57
C PHE A 53 -4.31 -14.28 6.76
N VAL A 54 -3.97 -13.50 5.75
CA VAL A 54 -4.35 -12.09 5.65
C VAL A 54 -5.10 -11.80 4.36
N TYR A 55 -5.90 -10.75 4.38
CA TYR A 55 -6.73 -10.30 3.27
C TYR A 55 -6.46 -8.84 3.02
N ILE A 56 -6.31 -8.48 1.75
CA ILE A 56 -5.87 -7.16 1.33
C ILE A 56 -6.89 -6.66 0.33
N MET A 57 -7.50 -5.53 0.65
CA MET A 57 -8.55 -4.93 -0.18
C MET A 57 -8.06 -3.63 -0.78
N GLY A 58 -8.02 -3.53 -2.10
CA GLY A 58 -7.47 -2.35 -2.77
C GLY A 58 -7.93 -2.21 -4.21
N TYR A 59 -7.30 -1.27 -4.92
CA TYR A 59 -7.60 -0.96 -6.31
C TYR A 59 -6.39 -1.15 -7.25
N PRO A 60 -5.78 -2.35 -7.31
CA PRO A 60 -4.70 -2.62 -8.26
C PRO A 60 -5.16 -2.32 -9.69
N LEU A 61 -4.38 -1.48 -10.38
CA LEU A 61 -4.69 -0.98 -11.73
C LEU A 61 -6.13 -0.40 -11.86
N GLY A 62 -6.68 0.15 -10.77
CA GLY A 62 -8.01 0.77 -10.74
C GLY A 62 -9.19 -0.18 -10.53
N ASN A 63 -8.96 -1.48 -10.32
CA ASN A 63 -10.02 -2.47 -10.11
C ASN A 63 -10.12 -2.85 -8.63
N LEU A 64 -11.32 -2.77 -8.03
CA LEU A 64 -11.53 -3.24 -6.65
C LEU A 64 -11.24 -4.75 -6.58
N MET A 65 -10.29 -5.14 -5.74
CA MET A 65 -9.89 -6.53 -5.58
C MET A 65 -9.67 -6.86 -4.11
N VAL A 66 -9.95 -8.12 -3.77
CA VAL A 66 -9.56 -8.73 -2.49
C VAL A 66 -8.55 -9.83 -2.80
N THR A 67 -7.38 -9.75 -2.17
CA THR A 67 -6.31 -10.73 -2.30
C THR A 67 -6.06 -11.39 -0.95
N ARG A 68 -6.08 -12.73 -0.92
CA ARG A 68 -5.64 -13.51 0.23
C ARG A 68 -4.14 -13.77 0.12
N ALA A 69 -3.45 -13.68 1.24
CA ALA A 69 -2.03 -13.97 1.36
C ALA A 69 -1.75 -14.65 2.71
N ILE A 70 -0.54 -15.13 2.88
CA ILE A 70 -0.01 -15.72 4.10
C ILE A 70 1.11 -14.85 4.62
N VAL A 71 1.17 -14.66 5.94
CA VAL A 71 2.32 -14.05 6.60
C VAL A 71 3.51 -15.00 6.49
N SER A 72 4.52 -14.59 5.73
CA SER A 72 5.77 -15.31 5.55
C SER A 72 6.92 -14.73 6.37
N ASN A 73 6.73 -13.60 7.06
CA ASN A 73 7.65 -13.21 8.11
C ASN A 73 7.01 -12.18 9.04
N PRO A 74 6.55 -12.58 10.24
CA PRO A 74 5.94 -11.64 11.16
C PRO A 74 6.96 -10.70 11.83
N GLY A 75 8.28 -10.98 11.76
CA GLY A 75 9.25 -10.33 12.65
C GLY A 75 10.67 -10.15 12.13
N LYS A 76 10.93 -10.15 10.81
CA LYS A 76 12.31 -10.08 10.29
C LYS A 76 13.01 -8.74 10.51
N THR A 77 12.29 -7.70 10.93
CA THR A 77 12.87 -6.37 11.10
C THR A 77 12.43 -5.79 12.43
N LYS A 78 13.41 -5.32 13.21
CA LYS A 78 13.17 -4.37 14.29
C LYS A 78 12.38 -3.18 13.72
N GLY A 79 11.05 -3.20 13.86
CA GLY A 79 10.20 -2.07 13.55
C GLY A 79 9.29 -2.27 12.35
N ASP A 80 8.03 -1.96 12.60
CA ASP A 80 7.07 -1.30 11.71
C ASP A 80 6.68 -1.99 10.40
N VAL A 81 7.23 -3.16 10.07
CA VAL A 81 6.94 -3.90 8.83
C VAL A 81 6.89 -5.43 9.03
N PHE A 82 5.97 -6.11 8.34
CA PHE A 82 5.91 -7.57 8.20
C PHE A 82 5.84 -8.00 6.72
N LEU A 83 6.18 -9.27 6.44
CA LEU A 83 6.19 -9.83 5.07
C LEU A 83 5.03 -10.78 4.82
N THR A 84 4.49 -10.71 3.60
CA THR A 84 3.47 -11.61 3.07
C THR A 84 3.84 -12.08 1.66
N ASP A 85 3.17 -13.11 1.17
CA ASP A 85 3.29 -13.63 -0.20
C ASP A 85 2.27 -13.00 -1.18
N ALA A 86 1.70 -11.85 -0.83
CA ALA A 86 0.64 -11.24 -1.61
C ALA A 86 1.11 -10.87 -3.03
N LEU A 87 0.20 -10.97 -4.00
CA LEU A 87 0.45 -10.56 -5.38
C LEU A 87 0.20 -9.05 -5.52
N TYR A 88 1.18 -8.24 -5.13
CA TYR A 88 1.09 -6.79 -5.25
C TYR A 88 1.30 -6.32 -6.68
N ASN A 89 0.30 -5.63 -7.21
CA ASN A 89 0.38 -4.85 -8.43
C ASN A 89 0.34 -3.35 -8.10
N LYS A 90 0.77 -2.50 -9.05
CA LYS A 90 0.63 -1.04 -8.92
C LYS A 90 -0.83 -0.68 -8.57
N GLY A 91 -1.01 0.17 -7.56
CA GLY A 91 -2.33 0.56 -7.05
C GLY A 91 -2.77 -0.17 -5.77
N ILE A 92 -1.98 -1.13 -5.27
CA ILE A 92 -2.26 -1.79 -3.99
C ILE A 92 -1.66 -1.03 -2.78
N SER A 93 -0.69 -0.14 -2.98
CA SER A 93 -0.08 0.64 -1.89
C SER A 93 -1.15 1.48 -1.17
N GLY A 94 -1.09 1.50 0.17
CA GLY A 94 -2.10 2.13 1.01
C GLY A 94 -3.32 1.25 1.34
N SER A 95 -3.43 0.07 0.74
CA SER A 95 -4.55 -0.84 1.00
C SER A 95 -4.49 -1.40 2.42
N PRO A 96 -5.61 -1.48 3.16
CA PRO A 96 -5.63 -2.11 4.47
C PRO A 96 -5.38 -3.63 4.35
N VAL A 97 -4.67 -4.15 5.34
CA VAL A 97 -4.37 -5.57 5.52
C VAL A 97 -5.12 -6.07 6.74
N PHE A 98 -5.94 -7.09 6.53
CA PHE A 98 -6.78 -7.70 7.55
C PHE A 98 -6.28 -9.09 7.90
N ALA A 99 -6.32 -9.47 9.17
CA ALA A 99 -6.12 -10.85 9.59
C ALA A 99 -7.45 -11.43 10.05
N LEU A 100 -7.60 -12.74 9.84
CA LEU A 100 -8.60 -13.54 10.53
C LEU A 100 -7.85 -14.47 11.48
N ARG A 101 -7.88 -14.18 12.78
CA ARG A 101 -7.23 -15.02 13.79
C ARG A 101 -8.00 -16.32 13.96
N ASP A 102 -7.29 -17.40 14.31
CA ASP A 102 -7.93 -18.67 14.65
C ASP A 102 -8.92 -18.49 15.81
N GLY A 103 -10.17 -18.90 15.57
CA GLY A 103 -11.28 -18.75 16.50
C GLY A 103 -11.92 -17.35 16.54
N ALA A 104 -11.40 -16.36 15.81
CA ALA A 104 -12.06 -15.06 15.68
C ALA A 104 -13.20 -15.12 14.65
N THR A 105 -14.31 -14.47 14.99
CA THR A 105 -15.49 -14.35 14.12
C THR A 105 -15.47 -13.08 13.25
N HIS A 106 -14.38 -12.32 13.28
CA HIS A 106 -14.29 -11.00 12.65
C HIS A 106 -12.87 -10.74 12.12
N PHE A 107 -12.78 -9.84 11.15
CA PHE A 107 -11.52 -9.32 10.64
C PHE A 107 -10.95 -8.27 11.60
N GLU A 108 -9.63 -8.30 11.75
CA GLU A 108 -8.87 -7.28 12.47
C GLU A 108 -7.94 -6.56 11.49
N TRP A 109 -7.86 -5.24 11.58
CA TRP A 109 -6.91 -4.44 10.84
C TRP A 109 -5.52 -4.57 11.46
N VAL A 110 -4.60 -5.20 10.74
CA VAL A 110 -3.26 -5.55 11.24
C VAL A 110 -2.15 -4.81 10.51
N GLY A 111 -2.47 -4.01 9.49
CA GLY A 111 -1.47 -3.23 8.78
C GLY A 111 -1.94 -2.64 7.46
N MET A 112 -0.99 -2.12 6.70
CA MET A 112 -1.24 -1.47 5.41
C MET A 112 -0.22 -1.93 4.38
N ALA A 113 -0.68 -2.26 3.18
CA ALA A 113 0.17 -2.63 2.05
C ALA A 113 1.11 -1.47 1.70
N LYS A 114 2.41 -1.71 1.68
CA LYS A 114 3.43 -0.69 1.38
C LYS A 114 3.90 -0.80 -0.06
N SER A 115 4.70 -1.83 -0.31
CA SER A 115 5.40 -2.01 -1.57
C SER A 115 5.66 -3.49 -1.84
N ALA A 116 5.79 -3.82 -3.12
CA ALA A 116 6.39 -5.08 -3.53
C ALA A 116 7.92 -4.96 -3.51
N SER A 117 8.62 -6.08 -3.38
CA SER A 117 10.04 -6.14 -3.72
C SER A 117 10.22 -5.88 -5.22
N VAL A 118 11.22 -5.09 -5.59
CA VAL A 118 11.48 -4.69 -6.98
C VAL A 118 12.97 -4.83 -7.28
N ASP A 119 13.28 -5.50 -8.39
CA ASP A 119 14.59 -5.49 -9.00
C ASP A 119 14.63 -4.47 -10.14
N HIS A 120 15.79 -3.88 -10.38
CA HIS A 120 15.98 -2.98 -11.51
C HIS A 120 16.85 -3.63 -12.58
N ILE A 121 16.30 -3.76 -13.78
CA ILE A 121 17.03 -4.26 -14.95
C ILE A 121 17.47 -3.06 -15.77
N VAL A 122 18.78 -2.93 -15.96
CA VAL A 122 19.38 -1.94 -16.87
C VAL A 122 19.64 -2.65 -18.19
N TYR A 123 19.19 -2.06 -19.30
CA TYR A 123 19.32 -2.63 -20.63
C TYR A 123 19.55 -1.53 -21.68
N LEU A 124 20.15 -1.91 -22.81
CA LEU A 124 20.28 -1.04 -23.97
C LEU A 124 19.02 -1.15 -24.80
N ALA A 125 18.48 -0.01 -25.21
CA ALA A 125 17.31 0.09 -26.06
C ALA A 125 17.60 1.00 -27.27
N PRO A 126 17.00 0.72 -28.43
CA PRO A 126 17.09 1.60 -29.59
C PRO A 126 16.36 2.92 -29.32
N ASP A 127 16.59 3.91 -30.18
CA ASP A 127 15.82 5.14 -30.23
C ASP A 127 14.30 4.85 -30.42
N GLU A 128 13.45 5.54 -29.67
CA GLU A 128 12.00 5.31 -29.65
C GLU A 128 11.34 5.65 -30.99
N GLU A 129 11.95 6.53 -31.79
CA GLU A 129 11.45 6.92 -33.12
C GLU A 129 11.61 5.81 -34.18
N HIS A 130 12.32 4.72 -33.89
CA HIS A 130 12.63 3.63 -34.82
C HIS A 130 12.01 2.27 -34.43
N LEU A 131 10.99 2.26 -33.55
CA LEU A 131 10.42 1.02 -32.99
C LEU A 131 9.55 0.19 -33.95
N ASP A 132 9.15 0.75 -35.09
CA ASP A 132 8.18 0.11 -35.99
C ASP A 132 8.77 -1.04 -36.85
N VAL A 133 10.10 -1.20 -36.87
CA VAL A 133 10.78 -2.25 -37.63
C VAL A 133 11.86 -2.90 -36.78
N ILE A 134 11.47 -3.84 -35.93
CA ILE A 134 12.42 -4.70 -35.20
C ILE A 134 12.66 -5.94 -36.08
N ASP A 135 13.71 -5.93 -36.87
CA ASP A 135 14.24 -7.15 -37.49
C ASP A 135 15.18 -7.84 -36.49
N THR A 136 14.77 -9.01 -35.99
CA THR A 136 15.54 -9.76 -34.99
C THR A 136 16.72 -10.55 -35.58
N GLU A 137 16.85 -10.62 -36.91
CA GLU A 137 17.93 -11.37 -37.58
C GLU A 137 19.14 -10.49 -37.93
N GLN A 138 19.04 -9.17 -37.79
CA GLN A 138 20.15 -8.25 -38.02
C GLN A 138 20.61 -7.52 -36.76
N PRO A 139 21.94 -7.31 -36.59
CA PRO A 139 22.45 -6.44 -35.53
C PRO A 139 21.88 -5.03 -35.65
N PHE A 140 21.42 -4.46 -34.53
CA PHE A 140 21.00 -3.07 -34.48
C PHE A 140 22.21 -2.13 -34.63
N ASP A 141 22.17 -1.22 -35.60
CA ASP A 141 23.24 -0.27 -35.94
C ASP A 141 22.91 1.19 -35.60
N GLY A 142 21.73 1.44 -35.03
CA GLY A 142 21.28 2.77 -34.62
C GLY A 142 21.81 3.24 -33.26
N THR A 143 21.37 4.43 -32.84
CA THR A 143 21.75 5.00 -31.55
C THR A 143 21.10 4.23 -30.40
N GLN A 144 21.89 3.90 -29.38
CA GLN A 144 21.46 3.13 -28.22
C GLN A 144 21.36 4.02 -26.98
N PHE A 145 20.32 3.78 -26.19
CA PHE A 145 20.09 4.46 -24.92
C PHE A 145 20.09 3.45 -23.78
N ILE A 146 20.59 3.87 -22.62
CA ILE A 146 20.45 3.10 -21.39
C ILE A 146 19.04 3.33 -20.86
N LYS A 147 18.25 2.26 -20.78
CA LYS A 147 16.94 2.26 -20.13
C LYS A 147 16.98 1.40 -18.87
N GLN A 148 16.07 1.71 -17.95
CA GLN A 148 15.88 0.97 -16.71
C GLN A 148 14.42 0.51 -16.66
N ASN A 149 14.19 -0.75 -16.34
CA ASN A 149 12.87 -1.28 -16.08
C ASN A 149 12.78 -1.84 -14.66
N ALA A 150 11.64 -1.61 -14.01
CA ALA A 150 11.34 -2.13 -12.68
C ALA A 150 10.66 -3.50 -12.81
N ARG A 151 11.30 -4.55 -12.31
CA ARG A 151 10.76 -5.90 -12.27
C ARG A 151 10.25 -6.19 -10.86
N ILE A 152 8.94 -6.41 -10.73
CA ILE A 152 8.33 -6.76 -9.45
C ILE A 152 8.67 -8.21 -9.10
N ASN A 153 9.20 -8.42 -7.91
CA ASN A 153 9.42 -9.73 -7.30
C ASN A 153 8.14 -10.17 -6.59
N TYR A 154 7.25 -10.83 -7.34
CA TYR A 154 6.00 -11.37 -6.79
C TYR A 154 6.26 -12.39 -5.69
N GLY A 155 5.38 -12.42 -4.68
CA GLY A 155 5.49 -13.31 -3.52
C GLY A 155 6.40 -12.78 -2.41
N ILE A 156 6.96 -11.57 -2.53
CA ILE A 156 7.65 -10.87 -1.45
C ILE A 156 7.10 -9.45 -1.34
N THR A 157 6.18 -9.26 -0.39
CA THR A 157 5.51 -7.97 -0.18
C THR A 157 5.62 -7.49 1.24
N TYR A 158 5.87 -6.19 1.37
CA TYR A 158 6.03 -5.51 2.65
C TYR A 158 4.73 -4.83 3.05
N SER A 159 4.35 -4.99 4.31
CA SER A 159 3.20 -4.32 4.90
C SER A 159 3.62 -3.58 6.17
N VAL A 160 3.22 -2.31 6.29
CA VAL A 160 3.39 -1.52 7.50
C VAL A 160 2.51 -2.12 8.60
N THR A 161 3.04 -2.28 9.82
CA THR A 161 2.29 -2.80 10.95
C THR A 161 1.24 -1.81 11.45
N ILE A 162 0.16 -2.32 12.05
CA ILE A 162 -0.83 -1.46 12.70
C ILE A 162 -0.18 -0.64 13.83
N ASP A 163 0.77 -1.22 14.55
CA ASP A 163 1.52 -0.54 15.62
C ASP A 163 2.27 0.71 15.11
N ALA A 164 2.82 0.66 13.88
CA ALA A 164 3.48 1.81 13.26
C ALA A 164 2.48 2.90 12.88
N ILE A 165 1.31 2.52 12.35
CA ILE A 165 0.24 3.44 11.98
C ILE A 165 -0.32 4.14 13.23
N LEU A 166 -0.62 3.37 14.29
CA LEU A 166 -1.12 3.93 15.56
C LEU A 166 -0.10 4.89 16.18
N ARG A 167 1.18 4.54 16.13
CA ARG A 167 2.26 5.42 16.60
C ARG A 167 2.34 6.70 15.78
N PHE A 168 2.29 6.61 14.45
CA PHE A 168 2.26 7.75 13.55
C PHE A 168 1.09 8.69 13.86
N LEU A 169 -0.11 8.14 14.06
CA LEU A 169 -1.30 8.90 14.44
C LEU A 169 -1.12 9.60 15.80
N LYS A 170 -0.57 8.89 16.78
CA LYS A 170 -0.29 9.43 18.12
C LYS A 170 0.76 10.56 18.09
N GLU A 171 1.85 10.36 17.36
CA GLU A 171 2.94 11.35 17.22
C GLU A 171 2.50 12.61 16.48
N ASN A 172 1.48 12.52 15.62
CA ASN A 172 0.94 13.66 14.87
C ASN A 172 -0.40 14.17 15.41
N LYS A 173 -0.81 13.76 16.61
CA LYS A 173 -2.12 14.08 17.20
C LYS A 173 -2.46 15.57 17.12
N GLU A 174 -1.54 16.46 17.52
CA GLU A 174 -1.78 17.91 17.51
C GLU A 174 -2.07 18.45 16.10
N LYS A 175 -1.32 17.99 15.08
CA LYS A 175 -1.53 18.39 13.69
C LYS A 175 -2.88 17.90 13.16
N LEU A 176 -3.26 16.69 13.53
CA LEU A 176 -4.55 16.10 13.16
C LEU A 176 -5.70 16.86 13.79
N GLU A 177 -5.60 17.21 15.08
CA GLU A 177 -6.62 18.00 15.79
C GLU A 177 -6.76 19.41 15.22
N GLN A 178 -5.65 20.06 14.85
CA GLN A 178 -5.67 21.35 14.14
C GLN A 178 -6.35 21.25 12.76
N ALA A 179 -6.25 20.09 12.10
CA ALA A 179 -6.97 19.80 10.88
C ALA A 179 -8.43 19.33 11.12
N GLY A 180 -8.93 19.37 12.36
CA GLY A 180 -10.28 18.97 12.73
C GLY A 180 -10.51 17.46 12.77
N VAL A 181 -9.45 16.68 12.90
CA VAL A 181 -9.49 15.21 13.03
C VAL A 181 -9.17 14.82 14.47
N TYR A 182 -10.13 14.20 15.14
CA TYR A 182 -9.99 13.74 16.53
C TYR A 182 -9.94 12.22 16.55
N ILE A 183 -8.86 11.66 17.11
CA ILE A 183 -8.68 10.22 17.24
C ILE A 183 -9.28 9.77 18.58
N ASP A 184 -10.22 8.83 18.52
CA ASP A 184 -10.80 8.22 19.72
C ASP A 184 -9.73 7.34 20.43
N GLN A 185 -9.58 7.54 21.73
CA GLN A 185 -8.55 6.90 22.55
C GLN A 185 -8.86 5.44 22.90
N GLN A 186 -10.07 4.94 22.62
CA GLN A 186 -10.46 3.57 22.95
C GLN A 186 -9.82 2.47 22.08
N GLN A 187 -9.00 2.84 21.09
CA GLN A 187 -8.37 1.88 20.16
C GLN A 187 -6.85 1.69 20.36
N TYR A 188 -6.30 2.18 21.49
CA TYR A 188 -4.88 2.01 21.88
C TYR A 188 -4.67 0.98 22.98
#